data_AF-A0A538B3Y1-F1
#
_entry.id   AF-A0A538B3Y1-F1
#
_cell.length_a   1.000
_cell.length_b   1.000
_cell.length_c   1.000
_cell.angle_alpha   90.00
_cell.angle_beta   90.00
_cell.angle_gamma   90.00
#
_symmetry.space_group_name_H-M   'P 1'
#
loop_
_entity.id
_entity.type
_entity.pdbx_description
1 polymer ?
#
loop_
_entity_poly.entity_id
_entity_poly.type
_entity_poly.pdbx_seq_one_letter_code
_entity_poly.pdbx_strand_id
1 'polypeptide(L)'
;PDVTSFVARQGQRIEFLVFAWGNETHAFHLHGHTWADNRTGIFDPGSDTPATDNKTLAPGSSFGFQVIAGLNVGPNRWMYHCHVQFHSDLGMMGYLVVKPA
;
A
#
# COMPACT_ATOMS: atom_id res chain seq x y z
N PRO A 1 -0.13 -14.66 14.72
CA PRO A 1 0.90 -13.59 14.68
C PRO A 1 0.22 -12.23 14.66
N ASP A 2 0.50 -11.37 15.64
CA ASP A 2 -0.03 -10.00 15.67
C ASP A 2 0.59 -9.20 14.53
N VAL A 3 -0.12 -9.10 13.41
CA VAL A 3 0.34 -8.25 12.31
C VAL A 3 0.06 -6.81 12.71
N THR A 4 1.13 -6.02 12.84
CA THR A 4 1.04 -4.59 13.19
C THR A 4 0.10 -3.89 12.22
N SER A 5 -1.02 -3.38 12.73
CA SER A 5 -1.90 -2.52 11.95
C SER A 5 -1.34 -1.10 11.94
N PHE A 6 -1.32 -0.47 10.78
CA PHE A 6 -1.07 0.96 10.68
C PHE A 6 -2.37 1.71 10.99
N VAL A 7 -2.31 2.82 11.72
CA VAL A 7 -3.49 3.58 12.12
C VAL A 7 -3.32 5.04 11.70
N ALA A 8 -4.34 5.59 11.06
CA ALA A 8 -4.41 7.00 10.68
C ALA A 8 -5.84 7.53 10.89
N ARG A 9 -5.98 8.86 10.94
CA ARG A 9 -7.27 9.54 10.79
C ARG A 9 -7.52 9.86 9.33
N GLN A 10 -8.78 9.85 8.92
CA GLN A 10 -9.18 10.22 7.57
C GLN A 10 -8.62 11.60 7.20
N GLY A 11 -8.11 11.71 5.97
CA GLY A 11 -7.49 12.94 5.46
C GLY A 11 -6.01 13.11 5.81
N GLN A 12 -5.44 12.31 6.73
CA GLN A 12 -4.01 12.35 6.99
C GLN A 12 -3.21 11.81 5.81
N ARG A 13 -2.08 12.44 5.52
CA ARG A 13 -1.10 11.95 4.56
C ARG A 13 -0.25 10.87 5.22
N ILE A 14 -0.21 9.70 4.61
CA ILE A 14 0.59 8.54 5.05
C ILE A 14 1.64 8.27 3.99
N GLU A 15 2.89 8.08 4.42
CA GLU A 15 3.96 7.58 3.56
C GLU A 15 4.20 6.10 3.84
N PHE A 16 4.23 5.31 2.77
CA PHE A 16 4.61 3.90 2.79
C PHE A 16 5.99 3.76 2.19
N LEU A 17 6.88 3.07 2.89
CA LEU A 17 8.17 2.62 2.38
C LEU A 17 8.15 1.09 2.36
N VAL A 18 8.20 0.52 1.15
CA VAL A 18 8.02 -0.91 0.94
C VAL A 18 9.34 -1.49 0.47
N PHE A 19 9.83 -2.50 1.20
CA PHE A 19 11.09 -3.20 0.93
C PHE A 19 10.81 -4.70 0.83
N ALA A 20 11.40 -5.36 -0.17
CA ALA A 20 11.39 -6.82 -0.26
C ALA A 20 12.78 -7.37 0.05
N TRP A 21 12.83 -8.34 0.97
CA TRP A 21 14.05 -9.07 1.33
C TRP A 21 13.77 -10.57 1.30
N GLY A 22 14.78 -11.37 1.00
CA GLY A 22 14.70 -12.83 1.00
C GLY A 22 14.93 -13.37 -0.40
N ASN A 23 14.25 -14.47 -0.74
CA ASN A 23 14.43 -15.15 -2.03
C ASN A 23 13.15 -15.20 -2.87
N GLU A 24 12.03 -14.70 -2.33
CA GLU A 24 10.71 -14.78 -2.98
C GLU A 24 10.32 -13.45 -3.63
N THR A 25 9.56 -13.54 -4.70
CA THR A 25 8.91 -12.37 -5.32
C THR A 25 7.55 -12.15 -4.69
N HIS A 26 7.22 -10.88 -4.44
CA HIS A 26 5.95 -10.46 -3.85
C HIS A 26 5.25 -9.44 -4.73
N ALA A 27 3.98 -9.19 -4.44
CA ALA A 27 3.21 -8.10 -5.04
C ALA A 27 2.50 -7.35 -3.92
N PHE A 28 2.95 -6.14 -3.59
CA PHE A 28 2.33 -5.36 -2.51
C PHE A 28 1.06 -4.71 -3.04
N HIS A 29 -0.06 -4.94 -2.36
CA HIS A 29 -1.35 -4.34 -2.69
C HIS A 29 -1.97 -3.66 -1.48
N LEU A 30 -2.63 -2.51 -1.69
CA LEU A 30 -3.34 -1.74 -0.68
C LEU A 30 -4.79 -1.49 -1.11
N HIS A 31 -5.74 -1.95 -0.29
CA HIS A 31 -7.16 -1.81 -0.58
C HIS A 31 -7.60 -0.34 -0.49
N GLY A 32 -8.47 0.07 -1.42
CA GLY A 32 -9.15 1.37 -1.38
C GLY A 32 -8.26 2.59 -1.62
N HIS A 33 -6.97 2.40 -1.92
CA HIS A 33 -6.03 3.49 -2.17
C HIS A 33 -5.18 3.17 -3.40
N THR A 34 -4.88 4.20 -4.16
CA THR A 34 -3.98 4.13 -5.33
C THR A 34 -2.87 5.17 -5.18
N TRP A 35 -1.78 4.96 -5.90
CA TRP A 35 -0.67 5.89 -6.03
C TRP A 35 -0.21 5.95 -7.49
N ALA A 36 0.54 6.99 -7.83
CA ALA A 36 1.18 7.10 -9.15
C ALA A 36 2.43 6.20 -9.19
N ASP A 37 2.62 5.39 -10.23
CA ASP A 37 3.83 4.55 -10.34
C ASP A 37 5.08 5.35 -10.78
N ASN A 38 5.53 6.24 -9.90
CA ASN A 38 6.71 7.08 -10.06
C ASN A 38 7.51 7.16 -8.75
N ARG A 39 8.48 8.08 -8.69
CA ARG A 39 9.38 8.26 -7.54
C ARG A 39 8.67 8.62 -6.24
N THR A 40 7.56 9.37 -6.27
CA THR A 40 6.91 9.93 -5.07
C THR A 40 5.61 9.22 -4.71
N GLY A 41 5.03 8.46 -5.64
CA GLY A 41 3.66 7.96 -5.49
C GLY A 41 2.58 9.03 -5.66
N ILE A 42 2.95 10.28 -5.98
CA ILE A 42 2.02 11.41 -6.09
C ILE A 42 1.70 11.65 -7.57
N PHE A 43 0.42 11.90 -7.85
CA PHE A 43 -0.04 12.29 -9.19
C PHE A 43 0.40 13.72 -9.50
N ASP A 44 1.30 13.88 -10.47
CA ASP A 44 1.74 15.17 -10.98
C ASP A 44 0.78 15.66 -12.10
N PRO A 45 0.34 16.93 -12.08
CA PRO A 45 -0.48 17.48 -13.16
C PRO A 45 0.21 17.36 -14.53
N GLY A 46 -0.47 16.76 -15.51
CA GLY A 46 0.04 16.59 -16.86
C GLY A 46 1.00 15.40 -17.05
N SER A 47 1.18 14.56 -16.03
CA SER A 47 1.93 13.31 -16.13
C SER A 47 1.03 12.16 -16.57
N ASP A 48 1.50 11.35 -17.52
CA ASP A 48 0.84 10.12 -17.96
C ASP A 48 1.21 8.90 -17.08
N THR A 49 1.74 9.15 -15.87
CA THR A 49 2.11 8.06 -14.95
C THR A 49 0.86 7.27 -14.57
N PRO A 50 0.86 5.93 -14.77
CA PRO A 50 -0.28 5.10 -14.39
C PRO A 50 -0.58 5.17 -12.90
N ALA A 51 -1.86 5.21 -12.57
CA ALA A 51 -2.33 4.89 -11.22
C ALA A 51 -2.20 3.37 -11.00
N THR A 52 -1.71 2.97 -9.83
CA THR A 52 -1.71 1.58 -9.40
C THR A 52 -2.08 1.47 -7.93
N ASP A 53 -2.62 0.32 -7.54
CA ASP A 53 -2.81 -0.12 -6.16
C ASP A 53 -1.99 -1.37 -5.84
N ASN A 54 -1.20 -1.86 -6.81
CA ASN A 54 -0.45 -3.11 -6.73
C ASN A 54 0.90 -2.97 -7.44
N LYS A 55 1.99 -3.40 -6.79
CA LYS A 55 3.32 -3.39 -7.39
C LYS A 55 4.14 -4.61 -7.00
N THR A 56 4.71 -5.27 -8.00
CA THR A 56 5.64 -6.40 -7.83
C THR A 56 6.95 -5.92 -7.20
N LEU A 57 7.46 -6.67 -6.22
CA LEU A 57 8.79 -6.51 -5.65
C LEU A 57 9.58 -7.81 -5.78
N ALA A 58 10.75 -7.72 -6.40
CA ALA A 58 11.77 -8.76 -6.35
C ALA A 58 12.65 -8.60 -5.09
N PRO A 59 13.37 -9.64 -4.65
CA PRO A 59 14.37 -9.51 -3.59
C PRO A 59 15.33 -8.33 -3.77
N GLY A 60 15.51 -7.53 -2.72
CA GLY A 60 16.40 -6.35 -2.71
C GLY A 60 15.78 -5.09 -3.33
N SER A 61 14.56 -5.16 -3.87
CA SER A 61 13.86 -3.99 -4.41
C SER A 61 13.13 -3.20 -3.33
N SER A 62 12.93 -1.90 -3.61
CA SER A 62 12.14 -1.01 -2.77
C SER A 62 11.42 0.04 -3.59
N PHE A 63 10.34 0.59 -3.03
CA PHE A 63 9.68 1.78 -3.53
C PHE A 63 8.98 2.50 -2.38
N GLY A 64 8.56 3.73 -2.63
CA GLY A 64 7.78 4.51 -1.68
C GLY A 64 6.67 5.26 -2.37
N PHE A 65 5.61 5.53 -1.63
CA PHE A 65 4.48 6.31 -2.11
C PHE A 65 3.73 6.98 -0.95
N GLN A 66 2.91 7.96 -1.28
CA GLN A 66 2.07 8.65 -0.31
C GLN A 66 0.60 8.58 -0.70
N VAL A 67 -0.27 8.35 0.29
CA VAL A 67 -1.72 8.37 0.12
C VAL A 67 -2.36 9.32 1.11
N ILE A 68 -3.55 9.81 0.77
CA ILE A 68 -4.44 10.47 1.74
C ILE A 68 -5.38 9.41 2.29
N ALA A 69 -5.33 9.19 3.61
CA ALA A 69 -6.07 8.16 4.31
C ALA A 69 -7.58 8.28 4.06
N GLY A 70 -8.18 7.26 3.47
CA GLY A 70 -9.61 7.20 3.19
C GLY A 70 -10.09 8.24 2.18
N LEU A 71 -9.22 8.77 1.32
CA LEU A 71 -9.63 9.67 0.23
C LEU A 71 -10.59 8.94 -0.71
N ASN A 72 -11.78 9.50 -0.91
CA ASN A 72 -12.87 8.94 -1.72
C ASN A 72 -13.48 7.61 -1.25
N VAL A 73 -12.86 6.92 -0.27
CA VAL A 73 -13.33 5.61 0.23
C VAL A 73 -13.77 5.62 1.70
N GLY A 74 -13.39 6.64 2.47
CA GLY A 74 -13.84 6.82 3.85
C GLY A 74 -13.06 6.00 4.91
N PRO A 75 -13.47 6.13 6.19
CA PRO A 75 -12.85 5.41 7.29
C PRO A 75 -13.26 3.94 7.28
N ASN A 76 -12.28 3.04 7.36
CA ASN A 76 -12.49 1.59 7.43
C ASN A 76 -11.19 0.86 7.85
N ARG A 77 -11.25 -0.47 7.93
CA ARG A 77 -10.10 -1.37 7.98
C ARG A 77 -9.74 -1.80 6.56
N TRP A 78 -8.82 -1.09 5.94
CA TRP A 78 -8.35 -1.38 4.59
C TRP A 78 -7.20 -2.38 4.64
N MET A 79 -7.32 -3.52 3.96
CA MET A 79 -6.26 -4.53 3.95
C MET A 79 -5.07 -4.04 3.12
N TYR A 80 -3.86 -4.36 3.56
CA TYR A 80 -2.70 -4.45 2.68
C TYR A 80 -2.17 -5.87 2.76
N HIS A 81 -1.77 -6.44 1.63
CA HIS A 81 -1.31 -7.82 1.60
C HIS A 81 -0.41 -8.09 0.40
N CYS A 82 0.30 -9.23 0.46
CA CYS A 82 0.90 -9.81 -0.72
C CYS A 82 -0.21 -10.30 -1.65
N HIS A 83 -0.17 -9.95 -2.93
CA HIS A 83 -1.16 -10.38 -3.92
C HIS A 83 -0.80 -11.72 -4.59
N VAL A 84 0.30 -12.36 -4.16
CA VAL A 84 0.55 -13.76 -4.47
C VAL A 84 -0.36 -14.59 -3.56
N GLN A 85 -1.34 -15.28 -4.15
CA GLN A 85 -2.45 -15.90 -3.41
C GLN A 85 -1.99 -16.79 -2.24
N PHE A 86 -1.02 -17.67 -2.49
CA PHE A 86 -0.49 -18.55 -1.45
C PHE A 86 0.20 -17.79 -0.31
N HIS A 87 0.86 -16.67 -0.62
CA HIS A 87 1.50 -15.83 0.41
C HIS A 87 0.45 -15.12 1.28
N SER A 88 -0.64 -14.62 0.70
CA SER A 88 -1.74 -14.04 1.49
C SER A 88 -2.42 -15.10 2.36
N ASP A 89 -2.68 -16.30 1.81
CA ASP A 89 -3.35 -17.39 2.53
C ASP A 89 -2.52 -17.87 3.73
N LEU A 90 -1.19 -17.79 3.63
CA LEU A 90 -0.25 -18.08 4.72
C LEU A 90 -0.05 -16.91 5.70
N GLY A 91 -0.71 -15.78 5.50
CA GLY A 91 -0.78 -14.69 6.47
C GLY A 91 0.06 -13.44 6.15
N MET A 92 0.56 -13.26 4.92
CA MET A 92 1.17 -11.99 4.49
C MET A 92 0.11 -10.91 4.25
N MET A 93 -0.60 -10.52 5.31
CA MET A 93 -1.68 -9.54 5.29
C MET A 93 -1.69 -8.70 6.57
N GLY A 94 -2.05 -7.43 6.47
CA GLY A 94 -2.28 -6.53 7.59
C GLY A 94 -3.37 -5.51 7.26
N TYR A 95 -3.58 -4.55 8.17
CA TYR A 95 -4.59 -3.51 7.99
C TYR A 95 -4.00 -2.11 8.12
N LEU A 96 -4.40 -1.23 7.21
CA LEU A 96 -4.45 0.21 7.41
C LEU A 96 -5.83 0.55 8.01
N VAL A 97 -5.87 0.90 9.28
CA VAL A 97 -7.08 1.33 9.99
C VAL A 97 -7.20 2.84 9.85
N VAL A 98 -8.16 3.27 9.02
CA VAL A 98 -8.52 4.68 8.88
C VAL A 98 -9.69 4.97 9.81
N LYS A 99 -9.42 5.76 10.84
CA LYS A 99 -10.43 6.25 11.79
C LYS A 99 -11.15 7.48 11.21
N PRO A 100 -12.40 7.76 11.61
CA PRO A 100 -13.03 9.05 11.35
C PRO A 100 -12.14 10.22 11.79
N ALA A 101 -12.32 11.38 11.16
CA ALA A 101 -11.60 12.62 11.48
C ALA A 101 -11.72 12.97 12.98
#